data_AF-R4K8L2-F1
#
_entry.id   AF-R4K8L2-F1
#
_cell.length_a   1.000
_cell.length_b   1.000
_cell.length_c   1.000
_cell.angle_alpha   90.00
_cell.angle_beta   90.00
_cell.angle_gamma   90.00
#
_symmetry.space_group_name_H-M   'P 1'
#
loop_
_entity.id
_entity.type
_entity.pdbx_description
1 polymer ?
#
loop_
_entity_poly.entity_id
_entity_poly.type
_entity_poly.pdbx_seq_one_letter_code
_entity_poly.pdbx_strand_id
1 'polypeptide(L)'
;MKLKWWCKNLILYSILIIIFVILFNRFGIINKINRYINFETTLLKFQDLLSITITVLAVFVGAIITVATVLISMCDRRIIRLITKNDKAAYLISCIKISISTGLAIIMLLAIIYARLDFNIYIARLILLYIVGYLMLIFISKSKLLIHVVLSILNESFKGYENFIDHGDFKKPKK
;
A
#
# COMPACT_ATOMS: atom_id res chain seq x y z
N MET A 1 2.78 15.67 17.91
CA MET A 1 2.95 14.24 18.25
C MET A 1 3.18 13.29 17.06
N LYS A 2 2.96 13.66 15.79
CA LYS A 2 3.13 12.75 14.62
C LYS A 2 4.59 12.41 14.25
N LEU A 3 5.54 13.30 14.54
CA LEU A 3 6.96 13.13 14.19
C LEU A 3 7.65 11.99 14.96
N LYS A 4 7.33 11.83 16.25
CA LYS A 4 7.91 10.77 17.10
C LYS A 4 7.59 9.35 16.61
N TRP A 5 6.41 9.14 16.03
CA TRP A 5 6.00 7.83 15.52
C TRP A 5 6.71 7.47 14.22
N TRP A 6 6.89 8.45 13.32
CA TRP A 6 7.68 8.28 12.09
C TRP A 6 9.14 7.94 12.39
N CYS A 7 9.79 8.70 13.27
CA CYS A 7 11.17 8.41 13.67
C CYS A 7 11.30 7.02 14.31
N LYS A 8 10.33 6.60 15.14
CA LYS A 8 10.35 5.26 15.76
C LYS A 8 10.29 4.15 14.70
N ASN A 9 9.43 4.27 13.70
CA ASN A 9 9.33 3.28 12.63
C ASN A 9 10.58 3.23 11.75
N LEU A 10 11.19 4.39 11.49
CA LEU A 10 12.45 4.47 10.74
C LEU A 10 13.59 3.81 11.51
N ILE A 11 13.74 4.13 12.80
CA ILE A 11 14.75 3.50 13.68
C ILE A 11 14.54 1.98 13.74
N LEU A 12 13.30 1.53 13.93
CA LEU A 12 12.98 0.11 14.01
C LEU A 12 13.31 -0.61 12.68
N TYR A 13 13.01 0.01 11.54
CA TYR A 13 13.39 -0.52 10.22
C TYR A 13 14.91 -0.62 10.06
N SER A 14 15.66 0.42 10.43
CA SER A 14 17.12 0.42 10.36
C SER A 14 17.74 -0.67 11.24
N ILE A 15 17.23 -0.85 12.47
CA ILE A 15 17.68 -1.92 13.38
C ILE A 15 17.43 -3.30 12.75
N LEU A 16 16.26 -3.51 12.16
CA LEU A 16 15.89 -4.77 11.53
C LEU A 16 16.83 -5.11 10.36
N ILE A 17 17.20 -4.12 9.55
CA ILE A 17 18.18 -4.28 8.48
C ILE A 17 19.56 -4.66 9.02
N ILE A 18 20.03 -3.97 10.07
CA ILE A 18 21.33 -4.26 10.68
C ILE A 18 21.39 -5.72 11.17
N ILE A 19 20.32 -6.19 11.81
CA ILE A 19 20.22 -7.59 12.25
C ILE A 19 20.33 -8.56 11.07
N PHE A 20 19.61 -8.30 9.96
CA PHE A 20 19.70 -9.12 8.75
C PHE A 20 21.11 -9.13 8.16
N VAL A 21 21.79 -7.98 8.10
CA VAL A 21 23.17 -7.89 7.60
C VAL A 21 24.13 -8.72 8.46
N ILE A 22 24.01 -8.64 9.79
CA ILE A 22 24.83 -9.44 10.71
C ILE A 22 24.57 -10.93 10.52
N LEU A 23 23.30 -11.34 10.41
CA LEU A 23 22.95 -12.74 10.14
C LEU A 23 23.54 -13.23 8.82
N PHE A 24 23.37 -12.50 7.73
CA PHE A 24 23.91 -12.89 6.42
C PHE A 24 25.44 -12.93 6.40
N ASN A 25 26.11 -12.07 7.18
CA ASN A 25 27.56 -12.13 7.37
C ASN A 25 27.97 -13.44 8.05
N ARG A 26 27.27 -13.81 9.12
CA ARG A 26 27.52 -15.04 9.87
C ARG A 26 27.32 -16.30 9.03
N PHE A 27 26.37 -16.28 8.09
CA PHE A 27 26.13 -17.38 7.15
C PHE A 27 27.04 -17.37 5.91
N GLY A 28 27.89 -16.35 5.72
CA GLY A 28 28.80 -16.25 4.57
C GLY A 28 28.11 -16.02 3.22
N ILE A 29 26.85 -15.55 3.21
CA ILE A 29 26.04 -15.40 1.98
C ILE A 29 26.21 -14.01 1.34
N ILE A 30 26.87 -13.07 2.03
CA ILE A 30 27.03 -11.68 1.57
C ILE A 30 27.63 -11.58 0.16
N ASN A 31 28.64 -12.36 -0.17
CA ASN A 31 29.26 -12.33 -1.50
C ASN A 31 28.29 -12.76 -2.61
N LYS A 32 27.37 -13.69 -2.33
CA LYS A 32 26.32 -14.10 -3.27
C LYS A 32 25.27 -13.00 -3.44
N ILE A 33 24.90 -12.33 -2.35
CA ILE A 33 23.95 -11.20 -2.35
C ILE A 33 24.51 -10.02 -3.15
N ASN A 34 25.77 -9.65 -2.92
CA ASN A 34 26.41 -8.55 -3.65
C ASN A 34 26.47 -8.83 -5.17
N ARG A 35 26.87 -10.04 -5.57
CA ARG A 35 26.85 -10.45 -6.99
C ARG A 35 25.44 -10.42 -7.59
N TYR A 36 24.43 -10.79 -6.81
CA TYR A 36 23.03 -10.74 -7.23
C TYR A 36 22.56 -9.29 -7.46
N ILE A 37 22.84 -8.38 -6.53
CA ILE A 37 22.51 -6.95 -6.63
C ILE A 37 23.26 -6.28 -7.80
N ASN A 38 24.47 -6.75 -8.12
CA ASN A 38 25.26 -6.30 -9.26
C ASN A 38 24.76 -6.82 -10.62
N PHE A 39 23.71 -7.64 -10.67
CA PHE A 39 23.21 -8.29 -11.89
C PHE A 39 24.23 -9.25 -12.55
N GLU A 40 25.21 -9.75 -11.80
CA GLU A 40 26.26 -10.65 -12.31
C GLU A 40 25.85 -12.13 -12.29
N THR A 41 24.60 -12.44 -11.92
CA THR A 41 24.11 -13.81 -11.79
C THR A 41 23.45 -14.29 -13.07
N THR A 42 23.79 -15.52 -13.49
CA THR A 42 23.38 -16.10 -14.78
C THR A 42 22.03 -16.81 -14.73
N LEU A 43 21.63 -17.35 -13.58
CA LEU A 43 20.42 -18.19 -13.43
C LEU A 43 19.14 -17.42 -13.11
N LEU A 44 19.21 -16.44 -12.20
CA LEU A 44 18.08 -15.56 -11.86
C LEU A 44 18.62 -14.14 -11.88
N LYS A 45 18.15 -13.32 -12.82
CA LYS A 45 18.59 -11.93 -12.88
C LYS A 45 17.79 -11.13 -11.87
N PHE A 46 18.46 -10.34 -11.03
CA PHE A 46 17.81 -9.39 -10.14
C PHE A 46 16.85 -8.44 -10.89
N GLN A 47 17.10 -8.22 -12.18
CA GLN A 47 16.26 -7.43 -13.07
C GLN A 47 14.88 -8.06 -13.29
N ASP A 48 14.79 -9.39 -13.35
CA ASP A 48 13.53 -10.11 -13.52
C ASP A 48 12.71 -10.02 -12.23
N LEU A 49 13.35 -10.14 -11.07
CA LEU A 49 12.70 -9.96 -9.77
C LEU A 49 12.15 -8.53 -9.61
N LEU A 50 12.93 -7.52 -10.02
CA LEU A 50 12.50 -6.12 -10.02
C LEU A 50 11.27 -5.92 -10.93
N SER A 51 11.29 -6.47 -12.15
CA SER A 51 10.18 -6.39 -13.09
C SER A 51 8.90 -7.01 -12.52
N ILE A 52 8.98 -8.23 -11.98
CA ILE A 52 7.85 -8.91 -11.33
C ILE A 52 7.31 -8.06 -10.17
N THR A 53 8.21 -7.50 -9.35
CA THR A 53 7.84 -6.67 -8.21
C THR A 53 7.10 -5.40 -8.65
N ILE A 54 7.59 -4.73 -9.71
CA ILE A 54 6.93 -3.55 -10.30
C ILE A 54 5.52 -3.91 -10.78
N THR A 55 5.38 -5.02 -11.52
CA THR A 55 4.09 -5.45 -12.05
C THR A 55 3.09 -5.76 -10.95
N VAL A 56 3.49 -6.51 -9.92
CA VAL A 56 2.62 -6.82 -8.77
C VAL A 56 2.19 -5.53 -8.05
N LEU A 57 3.11 -4.60 -7.82
CA LEU A 57 2.80 -3.29 -7.23
C LEU A 57 1.82 -2.48 -8.08
N ALA A 58 2.01 -2.45 -9.40
CA ALA A 58 1.12 -1.75 -10.31
C ALA A 58 -0.32 -2.28 -10.24
N VAL A 59 -0.49 -3.61 -10.15
CA VAL A 59 -1.80 -4.24 -9.95
C VAL A 59 -2.43 -3.80 -8.63
N PHE A 60 -1.69 -3.83 -7.52
CA PHE A 60 -2.21 -3.39 -6.22
C PHE A 60 -2.58 -1.90 -6.19
N VAL A 61 -1.75 -1.03 -6.77
CA VAL A 61 -2.04 0.40 -6.87
C VAL A 61 -3.28 0.62 -7.73
N GLY A 62 -3.40 -0.07 -8.86
CA GLY A 62 -4.59 -0.05 -9.71
C GLY A 62 -5.86 -0.45 -8.96
N ALA A 63 -5.81 -1.55 -8.21
CA ALA A 63 -6.93 -2.00 -7.39
C ALA A 63 -7.34 -0.95 -6.33
N ILE A 64 -6.38 -0.31 -5.67
CA ILE A 64 -6.64 0.77 -4.69
C ILE A 64 -7.33 1.97 -5.37
N ILE A 65 -6.88 2.35 -6.57
CA ILE A 65 -7.49 3.44 -7.35
C ILE A 65 -8.93 3.06 -7.70
N THR A 66 -9.19 1.85 -8.20
CA THR A 66 -10.54 1.40 -8.54
C THR A 66 -11.46 1.37 -7.31
N VAL A 67 -10.98 0.89 -6.16
CA VAL A 67 -11.77 0.92 -4.92
C VAL A 67 -12.07 2.36 -4.51
N ALA A 68 -11.10 3.26 -4.60
CA ALA A 68 -11.29 4.66 -4.29
C ALA A 68 -12.31 5.34 -5.23
N THR A 69 -12.24 5.08 -6.54
CA THR A 69 -13.19 5.65 -7.49
C THR A 69 -14.59 5.10 -7.29
N VAL A 70 -14.74 3.80 -7.01
CA VAL A 70 -16.04 3.19 -6.66
C VAL A 70 -16.61 3.84 -5.40
N LEU A 71 -15.82 3.99 -4.34
CA LEU A 71 -16.26 4.67 -3.11
C LEU A 71 -16.71 6.12 -3.38
N ILE A 72 -15.99 6.86 -4.21
CA ILE A 72 -16.35 8.24 -4.58
C ILE A 72 -17.62 8.25 -5.45
N SER A 73 -17.75 7.33 -6.41
CA SER A 73 -18.91 7.25 -7.30
C SER A 73 -20.20 6.81 -6.59
N MET A 74 -20.08 5.96 -5.56
CA MET A 74 -21.18 5.51 -4.71
C MET A 74 -21.47 6.47 -3.57
N CYS A 75 -20.69 7.56 -3.41
CA CYS A 75 -20.97 8.63 -2.45
C CYS A 75 -22.19 9.46 -2.88
N ASP A 76 -23.35 8.81 -2.86
CA ASP A 76 -24.63 9.47 -2.66
C ASP A 76 -24.67 10.08 -1.25
N ARG A 77 -25.53 11.08 -1.01
CA ARG A 77 -25.62 11.86 0.25
C ARG A 77 -25.67 10.99 1.53
N ARG A 78 -26.07 9.72 1.43
CA ARG A 78 -26.11 8.71 2.52
C ARG A 78 -24.72 8.26 3.01
N ILE A 79 -23.79 7.95 2.10
CA ILE A 79 -22.45 7.48 2.49
C ILE A 79 -21.64 8.65 3.07
N ILE A 80 -21.74 9.86 2.50
CA ILE A 80 -21.11 11.05 3.08
C ILE A 80 -21.60 11.32 4.51
N ARG A 81 -22.90 11.10 4.81
CA ARG A 81 -23.46 11.19 6.17
C ARG A 81 -22.95 10.11 7.11
N LEU A 82 -22.83 8.85 6.68
CA LEU A 82 -22.25 7.77 7.50
C LEU A 82 -20.76 8.00 7.77
N ILE A 83 -20.02 8.52 6.79
CA ILE A 83 -18.59 8.81 6.92
C ILE A 83 -18.35 10.08 7.77
N THR A 84 -19.22 11.10 7.70
CA THR A 84 -19.17 12.27 8.61
C THR A 84 -19.60 11.93 10.04
N LYS A 85 -20.56 11.01 10.23
CA LYS A 85 -20.96 10.50 11.55
C LYS A 85 -19.83 9.72 12.26
N ASN A 86 -18.85 9.23 11.50
CA ASN A 86 -17.70 8.48 12.00
C ASN A 86 -16.40 9.31 12.13
N ASP A 87 -16.42 10.63 11.86
CA ASP A 87 -15.27 11.58 11.96
C ASP A 87 -13.99 11.15 11.19
N LYS A 88 -14.12 10.16 10.31
CA LYS A 88 -13.01 9.46 9.62
C LYS A 88 -12.97 9.72 8.11
N ALA A 89 -13.86 10.57 7.59
CA ALA A 89 -13.94 10.89 6.15
C ALA A 89 -12.64 11.46 5.60
N ALA A 90 -12.17 12.54 6.23
CA ALA A 90 -10.94 13.20 5.86
C ALA A 90 -9.74 12.26 6.03
N TYR A 91 -9.79 11.38 7.03
CA TYR A 91 -8.75 10.38 7.29
C TYR A 91 -8.69 9.30 6.21
N LEU A 92 -9.83 8.81 5.74
CA LEU A 92 -9.93 7.83 4.65
C LEU A 92 -9.37 8.39 3.35
N ILE A 93 -9.84 9.58 2.94
CA ILE A 93 -9.36 10.26 1.73
C ILE A 93 -7.85 10.53 1.82
N SER A 94 -7.37 10.97 2.98
CA SER A 94 -5.93 11.16 3.21
C SER A 94 -5.15 9.84 3.09
N CYS A 95 -5.67 8.73 3.61
CA CYS A 95 -5.02 7.42 3.50
C CYS A 95 -5.00 6.91 2.05
N ILE A 96 -6.08 7.09 1.28
CA ILE A 96 -6.12 6.78 -0.16
C ILE A 96 -5.04 7.57 -0.89
N LYS A 97 -5.01 8.89 -0.69
CA LYS A 97 -4.05 9.79 -1.35
C LYS A 97 -2.60 9.38 -1.04
N ILE A 98 -2.29 9.10 0.23
CA ILE A 98 -0.95 8.66 0.65
C ILE A 98 -0.60 7.29 0.05
N SER A 99 -1.54 6.34 0.01
CA SER A 99 -1.29 5.01 -0.54
C SER A 99 -1.00 5.06 -2.04
N ILE A 100 -1.79 5.82 -2.80
CA ILE A 100 -1.58 6.00 -4.25
C ILE A 100 -0.25 6.72 -4.51
N SER A 101 0.01 7.84 -3.80
CA SER A 101 1.25 8.61 -4.03
C SER A 101 2.50 7.81 -3.66
N THR A 102 2.46 7.04 -2.57
CA THR A 102 3.60 6.19 -2.17
C THR A 102 3.78 5.01 -3.11
N GLY A 103 2.69 4.36 -3.55
CA GLY A 103 2.75 3.28 -4.54
C GLY A 103 3.35 3.71 -5.87
N LEU A 104 2.93 4.86 -6.41
CA LEU A 104 3.49 5.43 -7.62
C LEU A 104 4.98 5.80 -7.46
N ALA A 105 5.36 6.39 -6.33
CA ALA A 105 6.75 6.72 -6.04
C ALA A 105 7.64 5.47 -5.99
N ILE A 106 7.15 4.36 -5.40
CA ILE A 106 7.86 3.07 -5.36
C ILE A 106 8.06 2.54 -6.78
N ILE A 107 7.02 2.52 -7.61
CA ILE A 107 7.09 2.04 -9.00
C ILE A 107 8.12 2.85 -9.79
N MET A 108 8.10 4.19 -9.64
CA MET A 108 9.05 5.07 -10.32
C MET A 108 10.50 4.80 -9.90
N LEU A 109 10.76 4.68 -8.59
CA LEU A 109 12.10 4.38 -8.08
C LEU A 109 12.60 2.99 -8.51
N LEU A 110 11.73 1.98 -8.48
CA LEU A 110 12.06 0.65 -8.98
C LEU A 110 12.32 0.65 -10.49
N ALA A 111 11.56 1.42 -11.27
CA ALA A 111 11.78 1.57 -12.70
C ALA A 111 13.13 2.24 -13.00
N ILE A 112 13.54 3.23 -12.20
CA ILE A 112 14.86 3.86 -12.29
C ILE A 112 15.98 2.83 -12.05
N ILE A 113 15.83 1.98 -11.02
CA ILE A 113 16.78 0.88 -10.74
C ILE A 113 16.80 -0.13 -11.90
N TYR A 114 15.63 -0.48 -12.44
CA TYR A 114 15.47 -1.43 -13.54
C TYR A 114 16.09 -0.92 -14.84
N ALA A 115 15.92 0.37 -15.16
CA ALA A 115 16.42 1.00 -16.38
C ALA A 115 17.95 1.05 -16.45
N ARG A 116 18.65 0.69 -15.36
CA ARG A 116 20.11 0.82 -15.24
C ARG A 116 20.59 2.21 -15.69
N LEU A 117 19.81 3.26 -15.37
CA LEU A 117 20.29 4.63 -15.43
C LEU A 117 21.68 4.65 -14.79
N ASP A 118 22.62 5.35 -15.41
CA ASP A 118 24.09 5.29 -15.26
C ASP A 118 24.62 5.56 -13.84
N PHE A 119 24.06 4.88 -12.86
CA PHE A 119 24.54 4.77 -11.50
C PHE A 119 25.63 3.72 -11.53
N ASN A 120 26.79 4.12 -12.05
CA ASN A 120 28.06 3.38 -11.93
C ASN A 120 28.52 3.27 -10.45
N ILE A 121 27.68 3.68 -9.51
CA ILE A 121 27.90 3.72 -8.08
C ILE A 121 26.95 2.69 -7.44
N TYR A 122 27.50 1.51 -7.10
CA TYR A 122 26.82 0.47 -6.32
C TYR A 122 26.08 1.02 -5.08
N ILE A 123 26.68 2.00 -4.43
CA ILE A 123 26.14 2.68 -3.24
C ILE A 123 24.79 3.36 -3.54
N ALA A 124 24.65 4.02 -4.71
CA ALA A 124 23.40 4.69 -5.07
C ALA A 124 22.25 3.69 -5.23
N ARG A 125 22.51 2.50 -5.80
CA ARG A 125 21.52 1.43 -5.92
C ARG A 125 21.08 0.91 -4.55
N LEU A 126 22.01 0.73 -3.61
CA LEU A 126 21.69 0.35 -2.24
C LEU A 126 20.85 1.41 -1.52
N ILE A 127 21.18 2.70 -1.67
CA ILE A 127 20.40 3.80 -1.09
C ILE A 127 18.98 3.82 -1.68
N LEU A 128 18.85 3.68 -3.00
CA LEU A 128 17.53 3.62 -3.65
C LEU A 128 16.71 2.43 -3.17
N LEU A 129 17.30 1.24 -3.08
CA LEU A 129 16.64 0.05 -2.55
C LEU A 129 16.20 0.23 -1.09
N TYR A 130 17.04 0.89 -0.27
CA TYR A 130 16.69 1.23 1.10
C TYR A 130 15.46 2.14 1.18
N ILE A 131 15.43 3.21 0.37
CA ILE A 131 14.29 4.14 0.29
C ILE A 131 13.02 3.43 -0.19
N VAL A 132 13.13 2.60 -1.24
CA VAL A 132 12.02 1.79 -1.76
C VAL A 132 11.45 0.88 -0.69
N GLY A 133 12.31 0.16 0.05
CA GLY A 133 11.85 -0.72 1.13
C GLY A 133 11.14 0.03 2.25
N TYR A 134 11.64 1.22 2.62
CA TYR A 134 10.97 2.08 3.59
C TYR A 134 9.59 2.55 3.10
N LEU A 135 9.49 3.00 1.85
CA LEU A 135 8.22 3.41 1.24
C LEU A 135 7.24 2.23 1.15
N MET A 136 7.72 1.02 0.86
CA MET A 136 6.90 -0.20 0.85
C MET A 136 6.23 -0.47 2.20
N LEU A 137 6.93 -0.26 3.32
CA LEU A 137 6.32 -0.40 4.65
C LEU A 137 5.19 0.61 4.89
N ILE A 138 5.38 1.86 4.45
CA ILE A 138 4.34 2.88 4.53
C ILE A 138 3.14 2.47 3.66
N PHE A 139 3.40 2.04 2.44
CA PHE A 139 2.37 1.60 1.49
C PHE A 139 1.55 0.44 2.06
N ILE A 140 2.19 -0.60 2.60
CA ILE A 140 1.51 -1.75 3.21
C ILE A 140 0.69 -1.32 4.42
N SER A 141 1.27 -0.50 5.31
CA SER A 141 0.58 -0.03 6.53
C SER A 141 -0.68 0.77 6.20
N LYS A 142 -0.61 1.63 5.19
CA LYS A 142 -1.75 2.45 4.75
C LYS A 142 -2.77 1.65 3.95
N SER A 143 -2.33 0.72 3.11
CA SER A 143 -3.21 -0.18 2.37
C SER A 143 -4.00 -1.11 3.29
N LYS A 144 -3.37 -1.69 4.33
CA LYS A 144 -4.06 -2.51 5.32
C LYS A 144 -5.18 -1.74 6.04
N LEU A 145 -4.87 -0.50 6.44
CA LEU A 145 -5.86 0.37 7.06
C LEU A 145 -7.00 0.71 6.10
N LEU A 146 -6.67 0.99 4.84
CA LEU A 146 -7.68 1.26 3.80
C LEU A 146 -8.64 0.08 3.65
N ILE A 147 -8.12 -1.13 3.45
CA ILE A 147 -8.93 -2.36 3.31
C ILE A 147 -9.85 -2.54 4.52
N HIS A 148 -9.34 -2.33 5.73
CA HIS A 148 -10.14 -2.44 6.94
C HIS A 148 -11.29 -1.42 6.99
N VAL A 149 -11.03 -0.15 6.63
CA VAL A 149 -12.08 0.87 6.58
C VAL A 149 -13.12 0.56 5.51
N VAL A 150 -12.70 0.10 4.33
CA VAL A 150 -13.61 -0.27 3.24
C VAL A 150 -14.51 -1.44 3.64
N LEU A 151 -13.95 -2.49 4.24
CA LEU A 151 -14.72 -3.62 4.76
C LEU A 151 -15.71 -3.19 5.86
N SER A 152 -15.30 -2.26 6.74
CA SER A 152 -16.18 -1.71 7.77
C SER A 152 -17.37 -0.97 7.17
N ILE A 153 -17.15 -0.14 6.15
CA ILE A 153 -18.21 0.63 5.47
C ILE A 153 -19.17 -0.32 4.74
N LEU A 154 -18.65 -1.32 4.03
CA LEU A 154 -19.46 -2.35 3.37
C LEU A 154 -20.34 -3.08 4.40
N ASN A 155 -19.77 -3.57 5.49
CA ASN A 155 -20.51 -4.27 6.54
C ASN A 155 -21.59 -3.39 7.19
N GLU A 156 -21.34 -2.10 7.41
CA GLU A 156 -22.36 -1.16 7.91
C GLU A 156 -23.47 -0.92 6.89
N SER A 157 -23.14 -0.84 5.60
CA SER A 157 -24.13 -0.63 4.53
C SER A 157 -25.11 -1.80 4.40
N PHE A 158 -24.68 -3.04 4.66
CA PHE A 158 -25.55 -4.22 4.64
C PHE A 158 -26.46 -4.30 5.87
N LYS A 159 -25.99 -3.87 7.05
CA LYS A 159 -26.80 -3.85 8.28
C LYS A 159 -27.94 -2.82 8.26
N GLY A 160 -27.82 -1.77 7.44
CA GLY A 160 -28.84 -0.71 7.34
C GLY A 160 -30.15 -1.11 6.66
N TYR A 161 -30.21 -2.28 6.00
CA TYR A 161 -31.39 -2.73 5.25
C TYR A 161 -32.39 -3.59 6.05
N GLU A 162 -32.03 -4.08 7.24
CA GLU A 162 -32.94 -4.91 8.05
C GLU A 162 -34.06 -4.11 8.75
N ASN A 163 -33.98 -2.77 8.77
CA ASN A 163 -34.98 -1.90 9.41
C ASN A 163 -35.91 -1.15 8.43
N PHE A 164 -35.95 -1.56 7.14
CA PHE A 164 -36.80 -0.91 6.11
C PHE A 164 -38.00 -1.77 5.67
N ILE A 165 -38.39 -2.79 6.43
CA ILE A 165 -39.70 -3.44 6.30
C ILE A 165 -40.65 -2.74 7.28
N ASP A 166 -41.02 -1.50 6.98
CA ASP A 166 -42.17 -0.89 7.63
C ASP A 166 -43.38 -1.03 6.70
N HIS A 167 -44.48 -1.46 7.30
CA HIS A 167 -45.59 -2.15 6.66
C HIS A 167 -46.18 -1.36 5.48
N GLY A 168 -46.11 -1.92 4.27
CA GLY A 168 -46.94 -1.47 3.16
C GLY A 168 -48.40 -1.77 3.48
N ASP A 169 -49.13 -0.77 3.97
CA ASP A 169 -50.59 -0.85 4.15
C ASP A 169 -51.25 -1.14 2.81
N PHE A 170 -51.62 -2.40 2.60
CA PHE A 170 -52.44 -2.82 1.47
C PHE A 170 -53.85 -2.22 1.65
N LYS A 171 -54.08 -1.04 1.06
CA LYS A 171 -55.44 -0.48 0.95
C LYS A 171 -56.28 -1.39 0.06
N LYS A 172 -57.15 -2.17 0.70
CA LYS A 172 -58.15 -3.00 0.03
C LYS A 172 -59.02 -2.12 -0.88
N PRO A 173 -59.23 -2.46 -2.17
CA PRO A 173 -60.06 -1.66 -3.05
C PRO A 173 -61.50 -1.62 -2.52
N LYS A 174 -62.08 -0.43 -2.45
CA LYS A 174 -63.49 -0.24 -2.09
C LYS A 174 -64.35 -0.80 -3.22
N LYS A 175 -65.26 -1.72 -2.88
CA LYS A 175 -66.36 -2.15 -3.75
C LYS A 175 -67.37 -1.03 -3.93
#